data_AF-A0A9D4PBM8-F1
#
_entry.id   AF-A0A9D4PBM8-F1
#
_cell.length_a   1.000
_cell.length_b   1.000
_cell.length_c   1.000
_cell.angle_alpha   90.00
_cell.angle_beta   90.00
_cell.angle_gamma   90.00
#
_symmetry.space_group_name_H-M   'P 1'
#
loop_
_entity.id
_entity.type
_entity.pdbx_description
1 polymer ?
#
loop_
_entity_poly.entity_id
_entity_poly.type
_entity_poly.pdbx_seq_one_letter_code
_entity_poly.pdbx_strand_id
1 'polypeptide(L)'
;MSSPNFFRRDVLFNYAGLRRMLGWACVGSKEFRNASFELAKVTSGMRKQRPRWKVCVDVVNDVMPDSVGYLYVQHKFSPEAKIECSLREFFKESFYEHGLPRSLNFGGIGAVIGHEMTHGFDDEGSQYDEDGALKQWWSNKTRAEFMNRAKCFEQEFGNITDKQTKMTLNGKNTVGENIADTGGLRLAFEVSST
;
A
#
# COMPACT_ATOMS: atom_id res chain seq x y z
N MET A 1 -42.82 -3.62 16.74
CA MET A 1 -41.62 -2.77 16.61
C MET A 1 -41.31 -2.62 15.13
N SER A 2 -41.66 -1.47 14.56
CA SER A 2 -41.40 -1.14 13.14
C SER A 2 -39.90 -0.91 12.95
N SER A 3 -39.30 -1.68 12.05
CA SER A 3 -37.90 -1.50 11.64
C SER A 3 -37.67 -0.05 11.18
N PRO A 4 -36.64 0.66 11.64
CA PRO A 4 -36.37 2.01 11.17
C PRO A 4 -36.08 1.95 9.67
N ASN A 5 -36.89 2.67 8.87
CA ASN A 5 -36.74 2.78 7.43
C ASN A 5 -35.38 3.43 7.10
N PHE A 6 -34.34 2.62 6.98
CA PHE A 6 -32.96 3.02 6.65
C PHE A 6 -32.87 3.65 5.25
N PHE A 7 -33.82 3.33 4.36
CA PHE A 7 -33.87 3.81 2.98
C PHE A 7 -34.77 5.04 2.78
N ARG A 8 -34.97 5.88 3.81
CA ARG A 8 -35.66 7.14 3.58
C ARG A 8 -34.81 8.06 2.69
N ARG A 9 -35.47 8.66 1.71
CA ARG A 9 -34.87 9.46 0.65
C ARG A 9 -34.03 10.62 1.20
N ASP A 10 -34.49 11.30 2.24
CA ASP A 10 -33.80 12.39 2.93
C ASP A 10 -32.48 11.94 3.58
N VAL A 11 -32.46 10.78 4.24
CA VAL A 11 -31.25 10.20 4.84
C VAL A 11 -30.22 9.90 3.75
N LEU A 12 -30.64 9.30 2.64
CA LEU A 12 -29.77 9.00 1.50
C LEU A 12 -29.20 10.28 0.86
N PHE A 13 -30.03 11.31 0.66
CA PHE A 13 -29.57 12.59 0.11
C PHE A 13 -28.57 13.29 1.03
N ASN A 14 -28.85 13.35 2.33
CA ASN A 14 -27.94 13.95 3.29
C ASN A 14 -26.61 13.19 3.38
N TYR A 15 -26.66 11.85 3.38
CA TYR A 15 -25.46 11.02 3.38
C TYR A 15 -24.63 11.21 2.10
N ALA A 16 -25.26 11.17 0.92
CA ALA A 16 -24.57 11.39 -0.35
C ALA A 16 -23.94 12.79 -0.42
N GLY A 17 -24.66 13.81 0.03
CA GLY A 17 -24.15 15.18 0.16
C GLY A 17 -22.94 15.26 1.08
N LEU A 18 -22.99 14.63 2.26
CA LEU A 18 -21.86 14.57 3.19
C LEU A 18 -20.64 13.87 2.58
N ARG A 19 -20.83 12.71 1.91
CA ARG A 19 -19.73 11.98 1.26
C ARG A 19 -19.07 12.82 0.17
N ARG A 20 -19.86 13.56 -0.60
CA ARG A 20 -19.34 14.49 -1.61
C ARG A 20 -18.57 15.64 -0.97
N MET A 21 -19.12 16.27 0.08
CA MET A 21 -18.44 17.35 0.79
C MET A 21 -17.11 16.88 1.39
N LEU A 22 -17.08 15.73 2.05
CA LEU A 22 -15.86 15.17 2.64
C LEU A 22 -14.79 14.88 1.59
N GLY A 23 -15.17 14.37 0.41
CA GLY A 23 -14.22 14.08 -0.67
C GLY A 23 -13.50 15.32 -1.22
N TRP A 24 -14.10 16.50 -1.15
CA TRP A 24 -13.53 17.75 -1.69
C TRP A 24 -13.10 18.75 -0.62
N ALA A 25 -13.33 18.43 0.65
CA ALA A 25 -13.11 19.36 1.74
C ALA A 25 -11.65 19.83 1.84
N CYS A 26 -10.68 19.01 1.45
CA CYS A 26 -9.25 19.34 1.47
C CYS A 26 -8.81 20.38 0.40
N VAL A 27 -9.57 20.48 -0.71
CA VAL A 27 -9.32 21.42 -1.82
C VAL A 27 -10.31 22.59 -1.86
N GLY A 28 -11.36 22.56 -1.04
CA GLY A 28 -12.35 23.62 -0.93
C GLY A 28 -11.88 24.89 -0.23
N SER A 29 -12.86 25.71 0.18
CA SER A 29 -12.63 26.96 0.89
C SER A 29 -11.92 26.73 2.23
N LYS A 30 -11.46 27.81 2.88
CA LYS A 30 -10.75 27.72 4.16
C LYS A 30 -11.62 27.05 5.23
N GLU A 31 -12.92 27.29 5.21
CA GLU A 31 -13.91 26.76 6.14
C GLU A 31 -14.01 25.23 6.02
N PHE A 32 -14.20 24.72 4.79
CA PHE A 32 -14.24 23.28 4.54
C PHE A 32 -12.93 22.58 4.91
N ARG A 33 -11.79 23.20 4.60
CA ARG A 33 -10.47 22.66 4.93
C ARG A 33 -10.24 22.60 6.43
N ASN A 34 -10.65 23.63 7.16
CA ASN A 34 -10.56 23.64 8.61
C ASN A 34 -11.47 22.58 9.22
N ALA A 35 -12.71 22.44 8.76
CA ALA A 35 -13.61 21.39 9.23
C ALA A 35 -13.06 19.98 8.97
N SER A 36 -12.51 19.73 7.77
CA SER A 36 -11.84 18.46 7.44
C SER A 36 -10.63 18.20 8.33
N PHE A 37 -9.86 19.24 8.67
CA PHE A 37 -8.73 19.10 9.58
C PHE A 37 -9.17 18.81 11.01
N GLU A 38 -10.23 19.43 11.52
CA GLU A 38 -10.78 19.10 12.84
C GLU A 38 -11.21 17.63 12.92
N LEU A 39 -11.82 17.10 11.85
CA LEU A 39 -12.13 15.67 11.76
C LEU A 39 -10.85 14.81 11.77
N ALA A 40 -9.84 15.19 10.98
CA ALA A 40 -8.56 14.48 10.90
C ALA A 40 -7.79 14.45 12.24
N LYS A 41 -7.90 15.49 13.07
CA LYS A 41 -7.32 15.47 14.43
C LYS A 41 -7.84 14.29 15.25
N VAL A 42 -9.12 13.98 15.13
CA VAL A 42 -9.78 12.92 15.89
C VAL A 42 -9.55 11.55 15.24
N THR A 43 -9.62 11.46 13.91
CA THR A 43 -9.57 10.17 13.21
C THR A 43 -8.16 9.64 12.97
N SER A 44 -7.17 10.53 12.81
CA SER A 44 -5.78 10.13 12.53
C SER A 44 -4.75 10.73 13.48
N GLY A 45 -5.18 11.53 14.47
CA GLY A 45 -4.26 12.14 15.45
C GLY A 45 -3.42 13.29 14.87
N MET A 46 -3.74 13.80 13.69
CA MET A 46 -2.98 14.87 13.05
C MET A 46 -2.95 16.14 13.91
N ARG A 47 -1.75 16.65 14.24
CA ARG A 47 -1.59 17.86 15.08
C ARG A 47 -1.46 19.15 14.28
N LYS A 48 -1.01 19.08 13.02
CA LYS A 48 -0.75 20.24 12.17
C LYS A 48 -1.16 19.95 10.73
N GLN A 49 -1.75 20.94 10.07
CA GLN A 49 -2.02 20.86 8.65
C GLN A 49 -0.72 20.82 7.83
N ARG A 50 -0.74 20.03 6.75
CA ARG A 50 0.37 20.02 5.79
C ARG A 50 0.49 21.39 5.09
N PRO A 51 1.71 21.84 4.76
CA PRO A 51 1.89 23.05 3.96
C PRO A 51 1.08 23.00 2.66
N ARG A 52 0.52 24.14 2.24
CA ARG A 52 -0.38 24.19 1.09
C ARG A 52 0.25 23.69 -0.20
N TRP A 53 1.52 24.01 -0.44
CA TRP A 53 2.23 23.57 -1.64
C TRP A 53 2.32 22.03 -1.71
N LYS A 54 2.50 21.32 -0.58
CA LYS A 54 2.51 19.85 -0.57
C LYS A 54 1.16 19.28 -0.98
N VAL A 55 0.08 19.83 -0.42
CA VAL A 55 -1.28 19.43 -0.79
C VAL A 55 -1.55 19.69 -2.28
N CYS A 56 -1.08 20.82 -2.82
CA CYS A 56 -1.22 21.11 -4.24
C CYS A 56 -0.44 20.13 -5.12
N VAL A 57 0.78 19.76 -4.71
CA VAL A 57 1.57 18.74 -5.42
C VAL A 57 0.86 17.39 -5.42
N ASP A 58 0.32 16.95 -4.27
CA ASP A 58 -0.44 15.69 -4.20
C ASP A 58 -1.64 15.71 -5.16
N VAL A 59 -2.42 16.80 -5.21
CA VAL A 59 -3.57 16.91 -6.11
C VAL A 59 -3.16 16.80 -7.58
N VAL A 60 -2.04 17.43 -7.97
CA VAL A 60 -1.56 17.33 -9.36
C VAL A 60 -1.05 15.92 -9.65
N ASN A 61 -0.37 15.28 -8.69
CA ASN A 61 0.06 13.88 -8.81
C ASN A 61 -1.12 12.92 -8.95
N ASP A 62 -2.23 13.16 -8.24
CA ASP A 62 -3.43 12.31 -8.28
C ASP A 62 -4.17 12.45 -9.64
N VAL A 63 -4.15 13.64 -10.25
CA VAL A 63 -4.87 13.89 -11.52
C VAL A 63 -4.01 13.60 -12.75
N MET A 64 -2.69 13.81 -12.65
CA MET A 64 -1.76 13.69 -13.79
C MET A 64 -0.47 12.93 -13.40
N PRO A 65 -0.58 11.69 -12.87
CA PRO A 65 0.58 10.97 -12.35
C PRO A 65 1.66 10.76 -13.40
N ASP A 66 1.29 10.37 -14.63
CA ASP A 66 2.26 10.09 -15.70
C ASP A 66 2.97 11.34 -16.20
N SER A 67 2.27 12.47 -16.28
CA SER A 67 2.87 13.73 -16.74
C SER A 67 3.84 14.27 -15.72
N VAL A 68 3.47 14.26 -14.43
CA VAL A 68 4.38 14.68 -13.37
C VAL A 68 5.55 13.71 -13.25
N GLY A 69 5.30 12.40 -13.34
CA GLY A 69 6.33 11.36 -13.34
C GLY A 69 7.32 11.55 -14.48
N TYR A 70 6.85 11.79 -15.71
CA TYR A 70 7.70 12.08 -16.86
C TYR A 70 8.60 13.29 -16.62
N LEU A 71 8.04 14.42 -16.17
CA LEU A 71 8.82 15.61 -15.85
C LEU A 71 9.82 15.38 -14.72
N TYR A 72 9.43 14.62 -13.70
CA TYR A 72 10.29 14.25 -12.57
C TYR A 72 11.49 13.43 -13.04
N VAL A 73 11.25 12.38 -13.83
CA VAL A 73 12.31 11.54 -14.42
C VAL A 73 13.23 12.37 -15.31
N GLN A 74 12.67 13.27 -16.12
CA GLN A 74 13.50 14.15 -16.96
C GLN A 74 14.50 14.98 -16.16
N HIS A 75 14.08 15.55 -15.03
CA HIS A 75 14.88 16.49 -14.24
C HIS A 75 15.74 15.82 -13.16
N LYS A 76 15.32 14.68 -12.63
CA LYS A 76 15.95 14.05 -11.46
C LYS A 76 16.78 12.81 -11.79
N PHE A 77 16.48 12.11 -12.89
CA PHE A 77 17.19 10.87 -13.23
C PHE A 77 18.32 11.17 -14.20
N SER A 78 19.53 10.67 -13.91
CA SER A 78 20.66 10.75 -14.83
C SER A 78 20.37 9.94 -16.12
N PRO A 79 21.04 10.24 -17.25
CA PRO A 79 20.90 9.46 -18.48
C PRO A 79 21.14 7.96 -18.27
N GLU A 80 22.09 7.60 -17.40
CA GLU A 80 22.42 6.21 -17.05
C GLU A 80 21.25 5.52 -16.34
N ALA A 81 20.55 6.23 -15.45
CA ALA A 81 19.38 5.72 -14.74
C ALA A 81 18.10 5.66 -15.59
N LYS A 82 18.11 6.20 -16.82
CA LYS A 82 17.00 6.10 -17.80
C LYS A 82 17.16 4.92 -18.76
N ILE A 83 18.39 4.47 -19.00
CA ILE A 83 18.71 3.35 -19.90
C ILE A 83 18.55 2.02 -19.16
N GLU A 84 19.03 1.97 -17.93
CA GLU A 84 18.68 0.94 -16.99
C GLU A 84 17.28 1.31 -16.49
N CYS A 85 16.23 0.56 -16.82
CA CYS A 85 14.85 0.78 -16.31
C CYS A 85 14.82 0.46 -14.80
N SER A 86 15.59 1.24 -14.06
CA SER A 86 16.22 0.86 -12.82
C SER A 86 15.56 1.68 -11.76
N LEU A 87 14.82 0.98 -10.90
CA LEU A 87 14.21 1.51 -9.68
C LEU A 87 15.23 2.25 -8.77
N ARG A 88 16.52 2.18 -9.09
CA ARG A 88 17.69 2.83 -8.49
C ARG A 88 17.53 4.29 -8.06
N GLU A 89 16.94 5.16 -8.86
CA GLU A 89 16.75 6.57 -8.47
C GLU A 89 15.48 6.79 -7.62
N PHE A 90 14.48 5.91 -7.72
CA PHE A 90 13.30 5.94 -6.85
C PHE A 90 13.66 5.54 -5.40
N PHE A 91 14.59 4.59 -5.26
CA PHE A 91 15.00 4.01 -3.98
C PHE A 91 16.27 4.63 -3.35
N LYS A 92 16.84 5.64 -4.01
CA LYS A 92 18.16 6.22 -3.72
C LYS A 92 18.35 6.75 -2.30
N GLU A 93 17.29 7.24 -1.66
CA GLU A 93 17.40 7.88 -0.34
C GLU A 93 17.25 6.91 0.85
N SER A 94 16.79 5.66 0.65
CA SER A 94 16.58 4.71 1.77
C SER A 94 16.78 3.22 1.47
N PHE A 95 16.72 2.75 0.21
CA PHE A 95 16.63 1.32 -0.10
C PHE A 95 17.69 0.79 -1.07
N TYR A 96 18.39 1.65 -1.81
CA TYR A 96 19.48 1.27 -2.71
C TYR A 96 20.48 2.42 -2.90
N GLU A 97 21.78 2.13 -2.81
CA GLU A 97 22.82 3.08 -3.21
C GLU A 97 23.98 2.35 -3.90
N HIS A 98 24.51 2.98 -4.96
CA HIS A 98 25.61 2.42 -5.72
C HIS A 98 26.91 2.51 -4.91
N GLY A 99 27.59 1.37 -4.74
CA GLY A 99 28.78 1.27 -3.91
C GLY A 99 28.53 0.77 -2.49
N LEU A 100 27.26 0.65 -2.05
CA LEU A 100 26.96 -0.07 -0.82
C LEU A 100 27.25 -1.57 -0.96
N PRO A 101 27.63 -2.24 0.14
CA PRO A 101 27.75 -3.69 0.19
C PRO A 101 26.51 -4.38 -0.39
N ARG A 102 26.73 -5.47 -1.13
CA ARG A 102 25.64 -6.28 -1.72
C ARG A 102 24.57 -6.64 -0.69
N SER A 103 24.97 -6.99 0.53
CA SER A 103 24.04 -7.31 1.62
C SER A 103 23.04 -6.19 1.95
N LEU A 104 23.45 -4.92 1.89
CA LEU A 104 22.55 -3.79 2.13
C LEU A 104 21.59 -3.58 0.96
N ASN A 105 22.08 -3.68 -0.28
CA ASN A 105 21.24 -3.55 -1.47
C ASN A 105 20.23 -4.71 -1.58
N PHE A 106 20.63 -5.95 -1.30
CA PHE A 106 19.71 -7.08 -1.25
C PHE A 106 18.73 -6.98 -0.08
N GLY A 107 19.18 -6.58 1.11
CA GLY A 107 18.29 -6.38 2.26
C GLY A 107 17.29 -5.23 2.10
N GLY A 108 17.63 -4.20 1.32
CA GLY A 108 16.74 -3.09 0.96
C GLY A 108 15.91 -3.41 -0.28
N ILE A 109 16.37 -2.97 -1.45
CA ILE A 109 15.63 -3.13 -2.71
C ILE A 109 15.41 -4.60 -3.10
N GLY A 110 16.32 -5.52 -2.76
CA GLY A 110 16.11 -6.94 -3.05
C GLY A 110 14.91 -7.52 -2.31
N ALA A 111 14.69 -7.13 -1.05
CA ALA A 111 13.53 -7.53 -0.27
C ALA A 111 12.23 -6.95 -0.85
N VAL A 112 12.25 -5.69 -1.29
CA VAL A 112 11.10 -5.05 -1.96
C VAL A 112 10.76 -5.76 -3.27
N ILE A 113 11.75 -6.02 -4.14
CA ILE A 113 11.51 -6.76 -5.39
C ILE A 113 10.95 -8.15 -5.08
N GLY A 114 11.52 -8.85 -4.09
CA GLY A 114 11.02 -10.16 -3.68
C GLY A 114 9.60 -10.11 -3.11
N HIS A 115 9.24 -9.04 -2.40
CA HIS A 115 7.89 -8.80 -1.89
C HIS A 115 6.90 -8.66 -3.05
N GLU A 116 7.18 -7.78 -4.02
CA GLU A 116 6.32 -7.58 -5.20
C GLU A 116 6.21 -8.85 -6.07
N MET A 117 7.28 -9.63 -6.19
CA MET A 117 7.23 -10.93 -6.87
C MET A 117 6.36 -11.93 -6.12
N THR A 118 6.41 -11.92 -4.78
CA THR A 118 5.65 -12.84 -3.93
C THR A 118 4.16 -12.52 -3.94
N HIS A 119 3.75 -11.26 -4.16
CA HIS A 119 2.34 -10.92 -4.36
C HIS A 119 1.68 -11.71 -5.50
N GLY A 120 2.41 -12.07 -6.56
CA GLY A 120 1.88 -12.97 -7.60
C GLY A 120 1.52 -14.38 -7.10
N PHE A 121 1.94 -14.75 -5.89
CA PHE A 121 1.77 -16.07 -5.28
C PHE A 121 1.18 -16.02 -3.86
N ASP A 122 0.68 -14.87 -3.40
CA ASP A 122 0.00 -14.75 -2.11
C ASP A 122 -1.41 -15.37 -2.15
N ASP A 123 -2.22 -15.18 -1.11
CA ASP A 123 -3.56 -15.78 -1.01
C ASP A 123 -4.53 -15.36 -2.12
N GLU A 124 -4.35 -14.15 -2.65
CA GLU A 124 -5.15 -13.57 -3.74
C GLU A 124 -4.45 -13.72 -5.09
N GLY A 125 -3.19 -13.31 -5.21
CA GLY A 125 -2.42 -13.36 -6.44
C GLY A 125 -2.27 -14.76 -7.01
N SER A 126 -2.13 -15.78 -6.16
CA SER A 126 -2.08 -17.19 -6.60
C SER A 126 -3.35 -17.69 -7.30
N GLN A 127 -4.43 -16.91 -7.31
CA GLN A 127 -5.68 -17.25 -8.02
C GLN A 127 -5.66 -16.78 -9.48
N TYR A 128 -4.64 -16.02 -9.89
CA TYR A 128 -4.48 -15.51 -11.24
C TYR A 128 -3.41 -16.31 -11.97
N ASP A 129 -3.64 -16.60 -13.24
CA ASP A 129 -2.66 -17.25 -14.12
C ASP A 129 -1.66 -16.23 -14.72
N GLU A 130 -0.77 -16.70 -15.59
CA GLU A 130 0.31 -15.91 -16.19
C GLU A 130 -0.18 -14.70 -17.02
N ASP A 131 -1.41 -14.76 -17.52
CA ASP A 131 -2.05 -13.69 -18.28
C ASP A 131 -2.85 -12.72 -17.38
N GLY A 132 -2.86 -12.98 -16.07
CA GLY A 132 -3.64 -12.21 -15.09
C GLY A 132 -5.13 -12.57 -15.09
N ALA A 133 -5.52 -13.76 -15.57
CA ALA A 133 -6.90 -14.21 -15.55
C ALA A 133 -7.20 -15.04 -14.28
N LEU A 134 -8.35 -14.78 -13.65
CA LEU A 134 -8.79 -15.56 -12.48
C LEU A 134 -9.09 -17.01 -12.90
N LYS A 135 -8.23 -17.94 -12.50
CA LYS A 135 -8.26 -19.33 -12.93
C LYS A 135 -7.62 -20.23 -11.90
N GLN A 136 -8.27 -21.35 -11.56
CA GLN A 136 -7.65 -22.36 -10.72
C GLN A 136 -6.61 -23.15 -11.52
N TRP A 137 -5.34 -22.75 -11.43
CA TRP A 137 -4.21 -23.43 -12.07
C TRP A 137 -3.45 -24.36 -11.11
N TRP A 138 -3.80 -24.37 -9.82
CA TRP A 138 -3.31 -25.35 -8.85
C TRP A 138 -4.23 -26.56 -8.72
N SER A 139 -3.64 -27.71 -8.39
CA SER A 139 -4.42 -28.86 -7.94
C SER A 139 -5.13 -28.53 -6.61
N ASN A 140 -6.30 -29.13 -6.37
CA ASN A 140 -7.03 -28.98 -5.11
C ASN A 140 -6.16 -29.30 -3.88
N LYS A 141 -5.25 -30.28 -4.01
CA LYS A 141 -4.30 -30.65 -2.95
C LYS A 141 -3.31 -29.51 -2.67
N THR A 142 -2.73 -28.91 -3.70
CA THR A 142 -1.78 -27.79 -3.57
C THR A 142 -2.47 -26.58 -2.94
N ARG A 143 -3.67 -26.22 -3.38
CA ARG A 143 -4.43 -25.10 -2.81
C ARG A 143 -4.74 -25.34 -1.33
N ALA A 144 -5.17 -26.54 -0.95
CA ALA A 144 -5.46 -26.86 0.44
C ALA A 144 -4.21 -26.74 1.34
N GLU A 145 -3.06 -27.24 0.88
CA GLU A 145 -1.80 -27.15 1.61
C GLU A 145 -1.31 -25.70 1.71
N PHE A 146 -1.43 -24.92 0.64
CA PHE A 146 -1.11 -23.49 0.65
C PHE A 146 -1.94 -22.74 1.69
N MET A 147 -3.27 -22.91 1.67
CA MET A 147 -4.15 -22.24 2.64
C MET A 147 -3.87 -22.69 4.07
N ASN A 148 -3.48 -23.95 4.28
CA ASN A 148 -3.06 -24.43 5.59
C ASN A 148 -1.80 -23.72 6.10
N ARG A 149 -0.85 -23.41 5.21
CA ARG A 149 0.37 -22.63 5.55
C ARG A 149 0.06 -21.15 5.74
N ALA A 150 -0.77 -20.55 4.90
CA ALA A 150 -1.23 -19.17 5.05
C ALA A 150 -1.88 -18.94 6.42
N LYS A 151 -2.63 -19.94 6.92
CA LYS A 151 -3.22 -19.90 8.27
C LYS A 151 -2.20 -19.76 9.40
N CYS A 152 -0.96 -20.22 9.21
CA CYS A 152 0.13 -19.99 10.17
C CYS A 152 0.42 -18.49 10.30
N PHE A 153 0.51 -17.77 9.18
CA PHE A 153 0.69 -16.32 9.16
C PHE A 153 -0.48 -15.59 9.80
N GLU A 154 -1.73 -15.99 9.49
CA GLU A 154 -2.91 -15.38 10.13
C GLU A 154 -2.85 -15.48 11.66
N GLN A 155 -2.43 -16.63 12.18
CA GLN A 155 -2.34 -16.88 13.62
C GLN A 155 -1.17 -16.16 14.27
N GLU A 156 0.00 -16.20 13.63
CA GLU A 156 1.22 -15.54 14.12
C GLU A 156 0.99 -14.04 14.24
N PHE A 157 0.60 -13.39 13.14
CA PHE A 157 0.41 -11.94 13.11
C PHE A 157 -0.87 -11.53 13.86
N GLY A 158 -1.91 -12.36 13.87
CA GLY A 158 -3.13 -12.14 14.65
C GLY A 158 -2.93 -12.16 16.17
N ASN A 159 -1.80 -12.64 16.67
CA ASN A 159 -1.46 -12.61 18.09
C ASN A 159 -0.58 -11.40 18.48
N ILE A 160 -0.20 -10.56 17.51
CA ILE A 160 0.62 -9.38 17.76
C ILE A 160 -0.29 -8.23 18.21
N THR A 161 -0.03 -7.72 19.42
CA THR A 161 -0.70 -6.52 19.95
C THR A 161 0.27 -5.37 20.01
N ASP A 162 -0.09 -4.26 19.35
CA ASP A 162 0.72 -3.05 19.36
C ASP A 162 0.79 -2.44 20.77
N LYS A 163 2.00 -2.11 21.21
CA LYS A 163 2.25 -1.65 22.58
C LYS A 163 1.67 -0.25 22.82
N GLN A 164 1.59 0.58 21.79
CA GLN A 164 1.18 1.99 21.89
C GLN A 164 -0.34 2.14 21.88
N THR A 165 -0.99 1.50 20.91
CA THR A 165 -2.45 1.57 20.69
C THR A 165 -3.24 0.50 21.44
N LYS A 166 -2.57 -0.56 21.91
CA LYS A 166 -3.19 -1.77 22.51
C LYS A 166 -4.13 -2.51 21.56
N MET A 167 -4.05 -2.22 20.26
CA MET A 167 -4.83 -2.91 19.24
C MET A 167 -4.09 -4.16 18.78
N THR A 168 -4.84 -5.25 18.61
CA THR A 168 -4.34 -6.49 18.04
C THR A 168 -4.47 -6.44 16.52
N LEU A 169 -3.44 -6.88 15.80
CA LEU A 169 -3.45 -6.93 14.34
C LEU A 169 -4.50 -7.93 13.84
N ASN A 170 -5.12 -7.62 12.71
CA ASN A 170 -6.00 -8.56 12.03
C ASN A 170 -5.17 -9.39 11.03
N GLY A 171 -4.65 -10.52 11.51
CA GLY A 171 -3.80 -11.42 10.71
C GLY A 171 -4.48 -11.94 9.44
N LYS A 172 -5.81 -12.01 9.40
CA LYS A 172 -6.55 -12.40 8.19
C LYS A 172 -6.55 -11.30 7.13
N ASN A 173 -6.64 -10.04 7.54
CA ASN A 173 -6.64 -8.92 6.59
C ASN A 173 -5.23 -8.59 6.09
N THR A 174 -4.17 -8.96 6.83
CA THR A 174 -2.79 -8.67 6.46
C THR A 174 -2.04 -9.88 5.90
N VAL A 175 -2.71 -11.03 5.73
CA VAL A 175 -2.03 -12.29 5.38
C VAL A 175 -1.24 -12.20 4.07
N GLY A 176 -1.78 -11.56 3.03
CA GLY A 176 -1.08 -11.36 1.75
C GLY A 176 0.22 -10.58 1.91
N GLU A 177 0.18 -9.43 2.59
CA GLU A 177 1.35 -8.61 2.91
C GLU A 177 2.36 -9.39 3.78
N ASN A 178 1.92 -10.13 4.79
CA ASN A 178 2.81 -10.89 5.67
C ASN A 178 3.52 -12.02 4.90
N ILE A 179 2.82 -12.67 3.96
CA ILE A 179 3.39 -13.67 3.05
C ILE A 179 4.42 -13.00 2.13
N ALA A 180 4.07 -11.85 1.55
CA ALA A 180 4.94 -11.10 0.65
C ALA A 180 6.21 -10.61 1.35
N ASP A 181 6.10 -10.04 2.55
CA ASP A 181 7.25 -9.60 3.37
C ASP A 181 8.18 -10.76 3.70
N THR A 182 7.64 -11.87 4.17
CA THR A 182 8.44 -13.03 4.57
C THR A 182 9.10 -13.70 3.35
N GLY A 183 8.35 -13.86 2.26
CA GLY A 183 8.85 -14.41 1.00
C GLY A 183 9.92 -13.52 0.37
N GLY A 184 9.67 -12.21 0.32
CA GLY A 184 10.61 -11.24 -0.23
C GLY A 184 11.92 -11.18 0.52
N LEU A 185 11.88 -11.15 1.85
CA LEU A 185 13.07 -11.16 2.68
C LEU A 185 13.85 -12.47 2.57
N ARG A 186 13.14 -13.60 2.43
CA ARG A 186 13.76 -14.92 2.21
C ARG A 186 14.50 -14.99 0.88
N LEU A 187 13.85 -14.56 -0.20
CA LEU A 187 14.45 -14.54 -1.55
C LEU A 187 15.67 -13.61 -1.57
N ALA A 188 15.55 -12.43 -0.99
CA ALA A 188 16.66 -11.48 -0.86
C ALA A 188 17.86 -12.07 -0.12
N PHE A 189 17.61 -12.77 0.99
CA PHE A 189 18.65 -13.43 1.77
C PHE A 189 19.35 -14.53 0.98
N GLU A 190 18.60 -15.38 0.28
CA GLU A 190 19.15 -16.48 -0.52
C GLU A 190 20.08 -15.97 -1.62
N VAL A 191 19.68 -14.95 -2.37
CA VAL A 191 20.50 -14.36 -3.44
C VAL A 191 21.72 -13.61 -2.88
N SER A 192 21.61 -13.04 -1.68
CA SER A 192 22.75 -12.36 -1.04
C SER A 192 23.83 -13.31 -0.50
N SER A 193 23.46 -14.58 -0.25
CA SER A 193 24.31 -15.59 0.38
C SER A 193 25.10 -16.46 -0.61
N THR A 194 24.83 -16.30 -1.92
CA THR A 194 25.56 -16.94 -3.03
C THR A 194 26.68 -16.05 -3.57
#